data_AF-A0A6H2D2B2-F1
#
_entry.id   AF-A0A6H2D2B2-F1
#
_cell.length_a   1.000
_cell.length_b   1.000
_cell.length_c   1.000
_cell.angle_alpha   90.00
_cell.angle_beta   90.00
_cell.angle_gamma   90.00
#
_symmetry.space_group_name_H-M   'P 1'
#
loop_
_entity.id
_entity.type
_entity.pdbx_description
1 polymer ?
#
loop_
_entity_poly.entity_id
_entity_poly.type
_entity_poly.pdbx_seq_one_letter_code
_entity_poly.pdbx_strand_id
1 'polypeptide(L)'
;MRFIKVLFLLALFVFSILFFSQNNDVLLQSLQLKLDIPYAMTLHSLPLPFGVLILASFVAGCLMTMVYFAVDKVRAGSRLKECKTRMASLEQELNSLRNMPISEEPYTSSEEKTEEQA
;
A
#
# COMPACT_ATOMS: atom_id res chain seq x y z
N MET A 1 3.08 7.93 -13.93
CA MET A 1 4.22 8.87 -14.04
C MET A 1 5.33 8.55 -13.03
N ARG A 2 6.07 7.45 -13.20
CA ARG A 2 7.11 7.03 -12.23
C ARG A 2 8.23 8.07 -12.09
N PHE A 3 8.57 8.73 -13.20
CA PHE A 3 9.61 9.77 -13.27
C PHE A 3 9.24 11.10 -12.61
N ILE A 4 7.99 11.56 -12.73
CA ILE A 4 7.54 12.82 -12.08
C ILE A 4 7.64 12.72 -10.55
N LYS A 5 7.35 11.53 -9.99
CA LYS A 5 7.47 11.26 -8.56
C LYS A 5 8.94 11.33 -8.10
N VAL A 6 9.86 10.82 -8.92
CA VAL A 6 11.30 10.87 -8.65
C VAL A 6 11.83 12.31 -8.74
N LEU A 7 11.41 13.07 -9.76
CA LEU A 7 11.81 14.47 -9.93
C LEU A 7 11.32 15.33 -8.76
N PHE A 8 10.07 15.15 -8.34
CA PHE A 8 9.53 15.84 -7.17
C PHE A 8 10.31 15.49 -5.89
N LEU A 9 10.63 14.21 -5.67
CA LEU A 9 11.39 13.78 -4.50
C LEU A 9 12.83 14.33 -4.51
N LEU A 10 13.46 14.40 -5.69
CA LEU A 10 14.76 15.04 -5.87
C LEU A 10 14.69 16.55 -5.57
N ALA A 11 13.68 17.24 -6.09
CA ALA A 11 13.49 18.68 -5.85
C ALA A 11 13.26 18.97 -4.37
N LEU A 12 12.45 18.14 -3.70
CA LEU A 12 12.24 18.21 -2.25
C LEU A 12 13.57 18.03 -1.51
N PHE A 13 14.37 17.03 -1.89
CA PHE A 13 15.66 16.78 -1.24
C PHE A 13 16.64 17.96 -1.39
N VAL A 14 16.74 18.53 -2.59
CA VAL A 14 17.55 19.74 -2.83
C VAL A 14 17.04 20.92 -1.99
N PHE A 15 15.72 21.14 -1.96
CA PHE A 15 15.10 22.18 -1.15
C PHE A 15 15.42 21.99 0.34
N SER A 16 15.32 20.76 0.86
CA SER A 16 15.67 20.46 2.25
C SER A 16 17.14 20.76 2.55
N ILE A 17 18.08 20.41 1.66
CA ILE A 17 19.50 20.73 1.86
C ILE A 17 19.72 22.24 1.89
N LEU A 18 19.13 22.98 0.95
CA LEU A 18 19.24 24.43 0.91
C LEU A 18 18.64 25.09 2.16
N PHE A 19 17.49 24.58 2.63
CA PHE A 19 16.86 25.05 3.86
C PHE A 19 17.78 24.85 5.07
N PHE A 20 18.40 23.67 5.20
CA PHE A 20 19.36 23.40 6.28
C PHE A 20 20.60 24.29 6.19
N SER A 21 21.17 24.44 4.99
CA SER A 21 22.36 25.26 4.77
C SER A 21 22.12 26.74 5.10
N GLN A 22 20.93 27.26 4.79
CA GLN A 22 20.58 28.66 5.08
C GLN A 22 20.28 28.90 6.56
N ASN A 23 19.77 27.89 7.28
CA ASN A 23 19.35 28.02 8.68
C ASN A 23 20.34 27.37 9.66
N ASN A 24 21.59 27.14 9.23
CA ASN A 24 22.57 26.37 10.00
C ASN A 24 22.81 26.94 11.40
N ASP A 25 22.85 28.27 11.54
CA ASP A 25 23.07 28.94 12.83
C ASP A 25 21.94 28.63 13.84
N VAL A 26 20.69 28.59 13.37
CA VAL A 26 19.53 28.22 14.19
C VAL A 26 19.53 26.73 14.52
N LEU A 27 19.97 25.90 13.58
CA LEU A 27 20.03 24.44 13.74
C LEU A 27 21.12 23.99 14.72
N LEU A 28 22.23 24.73 14.82
CA LEU A 28 23.31 24.45 15.76
C LEU A 28 23.03 24.98 17.18
N GLN A 29 21.96 25.74 17.36
CA GLN A 29 21.57 26.21 18.68
C GLN A 29 21.27 25.01 19.60
N SER A 30 21.92 25.00 20.76
CA SER A 30 21.70 23.99 21.80
C SER A 30 20.30 24.13 22.38
N LEU A 31 19.47 23.13 22.14
CA LEU A 31 18.16 23.01 22.75
C LEU A 31 18.27 22.17 24.02
N GLN A 32 17.90 22.76 25.15
CA GLN A 32 17.75 22.04 26.40
C GLN A 32 16.27 21.98 26.75
N LEU A 33 15.69 20.79 26.68
CA LEU A 33 14.31 20.60 27.13
C LEU A 33 14.34 20.58 28.66
N LYS A 34 13.78 21.62 29.26
CA LYS A 34 13.52 21.68 30.69
C LYS A 34 12.05 21.34 30.92
N LEU A 35 11.79 20.30 31.70
CA LEU A 35 10.48 20.04 32.25
C LEU A 35 10.49 20.57 33.69
N ASP A 36 9.85 21.72 33.88
CA ASP A 36 9.68 22.33 35.20
C ASP A 36 8.36 21.85 35.80
N ILE A 37 8.43 20.94 36.77
CA ILE A 37 7.26 20.49 37.53
C ILE A 37 7.26 21.33 38.81
N PRO A 38 6.32 22.29 38.96
CA PRO A 38 6.27 23.10 40.16
C PRO A 38 6.14 22.18 41.39
N TYR A 39 6.99 22.42 42.40
CA TYR A 39 7.09 21.68 43.68
C TYR A 39 7.72 20.28 43.69
N ALA A 40 8.18 19.70 42.57
CA ALA A 40 8.76 18.34 42.56
C ALA A 40 10.24 18.29 42.17
N MET A 41 10.57 18.60 40.92
CA MET A 41 11.94 18.53 40.40
C MET A 41 12.02 19.17 39.01
N THR A 42 13.13 19.82 38.71
CA THR A 42 13.46 20.29 37.35
C THR A 42 14.20 19.19 36.61
N LEU A 43 13.54 18.52 35.67
CA LEU A 43 14.19 17.54 34.79
C LEU A 43 14.79 18.27 33.60
N HIS A 44 16.10 18.16 33.44
CA HIS A 44 16.86 18.75 32.34
C HIS A 44 17.32 17.65 31.39
N SER A 45 16.99 17.76 30.11
CA SER A 45 17.60 16.91 29.09
C SER A 45 19.05 17.31 28.86
N LEU A 46 19.85 16.40 28.29
CA LEU A 46 21.15 16.74 27.74
C LEU A 46 20.98 17.83 26.66
N PRO A 47 21.85 18.86 26.61
CA PRO A 47 21.77 19.87 25.56
C PRO A 47 22.05 19.21 24.21
N LEU A 48 21.03 19.13 23.37
CA LEU A 48 21.15 18.62 22.01
C LEU A 48 20.96 19.77 21.02
N PRO A 49 21.79 19.87 19.96
CA PRO A 49 21.54 20.82 18.89
C PRO A 49 20.19 20.55 18.23
N PHE A 50 19.45 21.61 17.91
CA PHE A 50 18.12 21.52 17.31
C PHE A 50 18.12 20.72 15.99
N GLY A 51 19.18 20.84 15.21
CA GLY A 51 19.38 20.08 13.97
C GLY A 51 19.39 18.56 14.16
N VAL A 52 19.82 18.05 15.32
CA VAL A 52 19.80 16.61 15.60
C VAL A 52 18.37 16.09 15.74
N LEU A 53 17.48 16.86 16.36
CA LEU A 53 16.07 16.49 16.52
C LEU A 53 15.34 16.51 15.17
N ILE A 54 15.63 17.50 14.32
CA ILE A 54 15.06 17.57 12.97
C ILE A 54 15.60 16.43 12.11
N LEU A 55 16.88 16.11 12.19
CA LEU A 55 17.46 14.99 11.46
C LEU A 55 16.84 13.66 11.91
N ALA A 56 16.66 13.46 13.22
CA ALA A 56 16.01 12.28 13.76
C ALA A 56 14.55 12.14 13.30
N SER A 57 13.78 13.23 13.30
CA SER A 57 12.39 13.21 12.82
C SER A 57 12.31 12.97 11.32
N PHE A 58 13.24 13.52 10.53
CA PHE A 58 13.35 13.25 9.10
C PHE A 58 13.62 11.76 8.83
N VAL A 59 14.59 11.16 9.53
CA VAL A 59 14.89 9.72 9.42
C VAL A 59 13.68 8.87 9.82
N ALA A 60 12.99 9.23 10.91
CA ALA A 60 11.76 8.55 11.31
C ALA A 60 10.67 8.66 10.23
N GLY A 61 10.50 9.83 9.61
CA GLY A 61 9.58 10.04 8.50
C GLY A 61 9.92 9.19 7.27
N CYS A 62 11.21 9.07 6.93
CA CYS A 62 11.67 8.20 5.85
C CYS A 62 11.36 6.72 6.13
N LEU A 63 11.63 6.26 7.36
CA LEU A 63 11.30 4.90 7.79
C LEU A 63 9.80 4.64 7.71
N MET A 64 8.98 5.56 8.20
CA MET A 64 7.51 5.46 8.15
C MET A 64 7.01 5.37 6.71
N THR A 65 7.56 6.18 5.82
CA THR A 65 7.22 6.18 4.39
C THR A 65 7.66 4.88 3.70
N MET A 66 8.83 4.35 4.06
CA MET A 66 9.32 3.06 3.54
C MET A 66 8.38 1.91 3.96
N VAL A 67 7.96 1.89 5.23
CA VAL A 67 6.99 0.92 5.72
C VAL A 67 5.65 1.06 4.97
N TYR A 68 5.15 2.27 4.79
CA TYR A 68 3.93 2.52 4.02
C TYR A 68 4.02 1.96 2.60
N PHE A 69 5.09 2.25 1.86
CA PHE A 69 5.29 1.72 0.52
C PHE A 69 5.45 0.19 0.48
N ALA A 70 6.13 -0.38 1.48
CA ALA A 70 6.28 -1.84 1.58
C ALA A 70 4.92 -2.52 1.74
N VAL A 71 4.09 -2.01 2.65
CA VAL A 71 2.72 -2.52 2.87
C VAL A 71 1.89 -2.41 1.60
N ASP A 72 1.95 -1.27 0.91
CA ASP A 72 1.17 -1.03 -0.32
C ASP A 72 1.58 -2.01 -1.44
N LYS A 73 2.89 -2.28 -1.57
CA LYS A 73 3.41 -3.25 -2.53
C LYS A 73 2.99 -4.68 -2.19
N VAL A 74 2.97 -5.05 -0.90
CA VAL A 74 2.50 -6.37 -0.45
C VAL A 74 0.99 -6.51 -0.73
N ARG A 75 0.17 -5.49 -0.41
CA ARG A 75 -1.27 -5.51 -0.71
C ARG A 75 -1.54 -5.64 -2.20
N ALA A 76 -0.82 -4.89 -3.04
CA ALA A 76 -0.92 -4.99 -4.49
C ALA A 76 -0.55 -6.40 -5.01
N GLY A 77 0.49 -7.02 -4.45
CA GLY A 77 0.88 -8.40 -4.77
C GLY A 77 -0.17 -9.43 -4.37
N SER A 78 -0.81 -9.26 -3.21
CA SER A 78 -1.90 -10.14 -2.76
C SER A 78 -3.13 -10.06 -3.67
N ARG A 79 -3.49 -8.88 -4.17
CA ARG A 79 -4.60 -8.71 -5.14
C ARG A 79 -4.32 -9.41 -6.47
N LEU A 80 -3.08 -9.35 -6.96
CA LEU A 80 -2.67 -10.08 -8.17
C LEU A 80 -2.77 -11.59 -7.99
N LYS A 81 -2.36 -12.11 -6.82
CA LYS A 81 -2.51 -13.54 -6.51
C LYS A 81 -3.97 -13.96 -6.44
N GLU A 82 -4.82 -13.18 -5.77
CA GLU A 82 -6.25 -13.46 -5.67
C GLU A 82 -6.91 -13.51 -7.06
N CYS A 83 -6.62 -12.53 -7.93
CA CYS A 83 -7.14 -12.50 -9.30
C CYS A 83 -6.65 -13.70 -10.13
N LYS A 84 -5.36 -14.07 -10.02
CA LYS A 84 -4.81 -15.24 -10.72
C LYS A 84 -5.44 -16.55 -10.28
N THR A 85 -5.70 -16.73 -8.97
CA THR A 85 -6.38 -17.92 -8.46
C THR A 85 -7.81 -18.01 -8.96
N ARG A 86 -8.54 -16.88 -9.03
CA ARG A 86 -9.90 -16.86 -9.60
C ARG A 86 -9.89 -17.17 -11.10
N MET A 87 -8.96 -16.62 -11.87
CA MET A 87 -8.84 -16.98 -13.30
C MET A 87 -8.58 -18.48 -13.49
N ALA A 88 -7.71 -19.07 -12.68
CA ALA A 88 -7.44 -20.50 -12.75
C ALA A 88 -8.67 -21.37 -12.38
N SER A 89 -9.47 -20.96 -11.38
CA SER A 89 -10.71 -21.68 -11.05
C SER A 89 -11.75 -21.56 -12.16
N LEU A 90 -11.92 -20.36 -12.74
CA LEU A 90 -12.81 -20.14 -13.88
C LEU A 90 -12.37 -20.94 -15.11
N GLU A 91 -11.07 -21.02 -15.40
CA GLU A 91 -10.54 -21.87 -16.48
C GLU A 91 -10.84 -23.35 -16.23
N GLN A 92 -10.72 -23.81 -14.98
CA GLN A 92 -11.05 -25.19 -14.60
C GLN A 92 -12.55 -25.48 -14.69
N GLU A 93 -13.41 -24.54 -14.31
CA GLU A 93 -14.85 -24.63 -14.48
C GLU A 93 -15.24 -24.70 -15.96
N LEU A 94 -14.67 -23.85 -16.83
CA LEU A 94 -14.91 -23.92 -18.26
C LEU A 94 -14.43 -25.24 -18.86
N ASN A 95 -13.27 -25.74 -18.44
CA ASN A 95 -12.73 -27.01 -18.92
C ASN A 95 -13.60 -28.19 -18.46
N SER A 96 -14.11 -28.14 -17.23
CA SER A 96 -15.10 -29.09 -16.70
C SER A 96 -16.41 -29.07 -17.48
N LEU A 97 -16.95 -27.89 -17.78
CA LEU A 97 -18.17 -27.72 -18.58
C LEU A 97 -17.98 -28.17 -20.03
N ARG A 98 -16.77 -28.02 -20.59
CA ARG A 98 -16.45 -28.45 -21.94
C ARG A 98 -16.20 -29.96 -22.06
N ASN A 99 -15.76 -30.60 -20.98
CA ASN A 99 -15.60 -32.04 -20.90
C ASN A 99 -16.84 -32.76 -20.37
N MET A 100 -17.92 -32.05 -20.06
CA MET A 100 -19.22 -32.68 -19.86
C MET A 100 -19.62 -33.32 -21.20
N PRO A 101 -19.85 -34.64 -21.25
CA PRO A 101 -20.27 -35.27 -22.49
C PRO A 101 -21.56 -34.59 -22.93
N ILE A 102 -21.62 -34.14 -24.18
CA ILE A 102 -22.89 -33.83 -24.83
C ILE A 102 -23.63 -35.17 -24.84
N SER A 103 -24.43 -35.41 -23.81
CA SER A 103 -25.50 -36.40 -23.86
C SER A 103 -26.48 -35.86 -24.89
N GLU A 104 -26.26 -36.22 -26.15
CA GLU A 104 -27.30 -36.21 -27.16
C GLU A 104 -28.36 -37.22 -26.69
N GLU A 105 -29.24 -36.80 -25.79
CA GLU A 105 -30.50 -37.52 -25.63
C GLU A 105 -31.31 -37.24 -26.91
N PRO A 106 -31.65 -38.28 -27.69
CA PRO A 106 -32.52 -38.11 -28.83
C PRO A 106 -33.87 -37.65 -28.28
N TYR A 107 -34.33 -36.47 -28.68
CA TYR A 107 -35.71 -36.05 -28.45
C TYR A 107 -36.63 -37.09 -29.07
N THR A 108 -37.15 -38.01 -28.26
CA THR A 108 -38.23 -38.90 -28.69
C THR A 108 -39.50 -38.04 -28.67
N SER A 109 -39.92 -37.64 -29.87
CA SER A 109 -41.22 -37.04 -30.10
C SER A 109 -42.28 -38.02 -29.61
N SER A 110 -42.88 -37.71 -28.46
CA SER A 110 -43.99 -38.45 -27.90
C SER A 110 -45.18 -38.33 -28.84
N GLU A 111 -45.70 -39.50 -29.20
CA GLU A 111 -46.79 -39.79 -30.12
C GLU A 111 -47.98 -38.82 -30.01
N GLU A 112 -48.36 -38.25 -31.16
CA GLU A 112 -49.70 -37.69 -31.40
C GLU A 112 -50.74 -38.78 -31.11
N LYS A 113 -51.47 -38.66 -30.00
CA LYS A 113 -52.76 -39.35 -29.86
C LYS A 113 -53.81 -38.57 -30.62
N THR A 114 -54.15 -39.13 -31.78
CA THR A 114 -55.36 -38.91 -32.57
C THR A 114 -56.60 -38.76 -31.68
N GLU A 115 -57.12 -37.54 -31.58
CA GLU A 115 -58.54 -37.28 -31.32
C GLU A 115 -59.27 -37.37 -32.66
N GLU A 116 -59.91 -38.50 -32.96
CA GLU A 116 -60.96 -38.55 -34.00
C GLU A 116 -61.87 -39.78 -33.82
N GLN A 117 -62.88 -39.67 -32.96
CA GLN A 117 -64.13 -40.45 -33.05
C GLN A 117 -65.29 -39.61 -32.47
N ALA A 118 -66.06 -39.01 -33.37
CA ALA A 118 -67.43 -38.56 -33.17
C ALA A 118 -68.23 -38.86 -34.44
#